data_AF-A0A444K834-F1
#
_entry.id   AF-A0A444K834-F1
#
_cell.length_a   1.000
_cell.length_b   1.000
_cell.length_c   1.000
_cell.angle_alpha   90.00
_cell.angle_beta   90.00
_cell.angle_gamma   90.00
#
_symmetry.space_group_name_H-M   'P 1'
#
loop_
_entity.id
_entity.type
_entity.pdbx_description
1 polymer ?
#
loop_
_entity_poly.entity_id
_entity_poly.type
_entity_poly.pdbx_seq_one_letter_code
_entity_poly.pdbx_strand_id
1 'polypeptide(L)'
;MSTIGLCMIVKNEAKVILQCLASALPLVDYVLIVDTGSTDGTQDLIRGFLAQNNVQGAVIDEPWRDFAYNRSFALERLREVQTVDYAMIIDADDTLILDRDFEPAVFKSRMEHDLYDVE
;
A
#
# COMPACT_ATOMS: atom_id res chain seq x y z
N MET A 1 14.72 -4.88 11.65
CA MET A 1 13.41 -5.46 11.36
C MET A 1 13.08 -5.05 9.95
N SER A 2 12.64 -5.97 9.09
CA SER A 2 12.35 -5.64 7.70
C SER A 2 11.20 -4.64 7.63
N THR A 3 11.22 -3.76 6.63
CA THR A 3 10.16 -2.79 6.39
C THR A 3 9.29 -3.19 5.22
N ILE A 4 8.00 -2.90 5.32
CA ILE A 4 7.01 -3.26 4.29
C ILE A 4 6.40 -1.99 3.70
N GLY A 5 6.53 -1.80 2.40
CA GLY A 5 5.84 -0.77 1.64
C GLY A 5 4.58 -1.30 0.99
N LEU A 6 3.42 -0.68 1.26
CA LEU A 6 2.21 -0.92 0.50
C LEU A 6 2.37 -0.36 -0.92
N CYS A 7 2.11 -1.17 -1.93
CA CYS A 7 2.16 -0.81 -3.34
C CYS A 7 0.83 -1.12 -4.00
N MET A 8 0.15 -0.09 -4.51
CA MET A 8 -1.21 -0.25 -5.04
C MET A 8 -1.45 0.69 -6.22
N ILE A 9 -2.18 0.22 -7.21
CA ILE A 9 -2.81 1.06 -8.23
C ILE A 9 -4.26 1.30 -7.83
N VAL A 10 -4.76 2.53 -7.96
CA VAL A 10 -6.10 2.90 -7.48
C VAL A 10 -6.88 3.67 -8.55
N LYS A 11 -8.20 3.49 -8.59
CA LYS A 11 -9.11 4.29 -9.41
C LYS A 11 -10.51 4.34 -8.81
N ASN A 12 -10.97 5.53 -8.44
CA ASN A 12 -12.34 5.79 -7.97
C ASN A 12 -12.80 4.92 -6.79
N GLU A 13 -11.99 4.88 -5.73
CA GLU A 13 -12.23 4.05 -4.54
C GLU A 13 -12.58 4.88 -3.30
N ALA A 14 -13.11 6.09 -3.47
CA ALA A 14 -13.37 7.01 -2.36
C ALA A 14 -14.29 6.42 -1.26
N LYS A 15 -15.09 5.42 -1.61
CA LYS A 15 -16.02 4.76 -0.69
C LYS A 15 -15.36 3.72 0.23
N VAL A 16 -14.25 3.12 -0.19
CA VAL A 16 -13.66 1.94 0.48
C VAL A 16 -12.17 2.09 0.81
N ILE A 17 -11.45 2.99 0.12
CA ILE A 17 -9.99 3.12 0.25
C ILE A 17 -9.52 3.34 1.69
N LEU A 18 -10.28 4.10 2.50
CA LEU A 18 -9.92 4.36 3.89
C LEU A 18 -9.99 3.09 4.76
N GLN A 19 -10.91 2.18 4.46
CA GLN A 19 -11.02 0.90 5.15
C GLN A 19 -9.82 0.01 4.81
N CYS A 20 -9.47 -0.08 3.53
CA CYS A 20 -8.29 -0.82 3.07
C CYS A 20 -7.01 -0.30 3.76
N LEU A 21 -6.75 1.01 3.68
CA LEU A 21 -5.57 1.63 4.29
C LEU A 21 -5.52 1.43 5.81
N ALA A 22 -6.66 1.60 6.50
CA ALA A 22 -6.73 1.38 7.94
C ALA A 22 -6.42 -0.08 8.33
N SER A 23 -6.85 -1.04 7.52
CA SER A 23 -6.60 -2.46 7.76
C SER A 23 -5.13 -2.87 7.57
N ALA A 24 -4.45 -2.25 6.60
CA ALA A 24 -3.04 -2.53 6.30
C ALA A 24 -2.07 -1.77 7.23
N LEU A 25 -2.50 -0.66 7.82
CA LEU A 25 -1.67 0.24 8.62
C LEU A 25 -0.85 -0.43 9.74
N PRO A 26 -1.35 -1.43 10.48
CA PRO A 26 -0.56 -2.10 11.52
C PRO A 26 0.68 -2.85 10.99
N LEU A 27 0.71 -3.17 9.69
CA LEU A 27 1.77 -3.97 9.08
C LEU A 27 2.79 -3.11 8.31
N VAL A 28 2.33 -2.07 7.61
CA VAL A 28 3.12 -1.32 6.63
C VAL A 28 3.87 -0.14 7.26
N ASP A 29 5.05 0.15 6.71
CA ASP A 29 5.93 1.25 7.15
C ASP A 29 5.95 2.41 6.15
N TYR A 30 5.54 2.15 4.91
CA TYR A 30 5.42 3.14 3.84
C TYR A 30 4.20 2.85 2.97
N VAL A 31 3.55 3.87 2.42
CA VAL A 31 2.42 3.71 1.49
C VAL A 31 2.71 4.39 0.17
N LEU A 32 2.73 3.63 -0.92
CA LEU A 32 2.81 4.15 -2.27
C LEU A 32 1.53 3.81 -3.03
N ILE A 33 0.79 4.84 -3.41
CA ILE A 33 -0.38 4.72 -4.28
C ILE A 33 -0.07 5.35 -5.63
N VAL A 34 -0.34 4.59 -6.69
CA VAL A 34 -0.42 5.10 -8.06
C VAL A 34 -1.89 5.26 -8.44
N ASP A 35 -2.38 6.49 -8.45
CA ASP A 35 -3.72 6.80 -8.90
C ASP A 35 -3.78 6.82 -10.43
N THR A 36 -4.73 6.09 -11.00
CA THR A 36 -4.85 5.88 -12.45
C THR A 36 -5.91 6.74 -13.13
N GLY A 37 -6.24 7.88 -12.51
CA GLY A 37 -7.20 8.86 -13.01
C GLY A 37 -8.53 8.79 -12.27
N SER A 38 -8.48 8.81 -10.94
CA SER A 38 -9.65 9.01 -10.09
C SER A 38 -10.23 10.41 -10.29
N THR A 39 -11.56 10.50 -10.18
CA THR A 39 -12.33 11.74 -10.33
C THR A 39 -13.34 11.95 -9.19
N ASP A 40 -13.33 11.07 -8.20
CA ASP A 40 -14.26 11.03 -7.07
C ASP A 40 -13.66 11.54 -5.75
N GLY A 41 -12.44 12.09 -5.80
CA GLY A 41 -11.72 12.59 -4.62
C GLY A 41 -10.87 11.52 -3.90
N THR A 42 -10.71 10.33 -4.47
CA THR A 42 -9.89 9.25 -3.89
C THR A 42 -8.49 9.72 -3.49
N GLN A 43 -7.78 10.49 -4.34
CA GLN A 43 -6.42 10.95 -4.00
C GLN A 43 -6.38 11.82 -2.75
N ASP A 44 -7.37 12.70 -2.57
CA ASP A 44 -7.41 13.63 -1.43
C ASP A 44 -7.70 12.87 -0.12
N LEU A 45 -8.57 11.86 -0.18
CA LEU A 45 -8.82 10.98 0.97
C LEU A 45 -7.55 10.23 1.38
N ILE A 46 -6.79 9.69 0.43
CA ILE A 46 -5.55 8.99 0.72
C ILE A 46 -4.52 9.94 1.34
N ARG A 47 -4.27 11.09 0.71
CA ARG A 47 -3.31 12.10 1.22
C ARG A 47 -3.70 12.56 2.62
N GLY A 48 -4.99 12.81 2.83
CA GLY A 48 -5.55 13.18 4.13
C GLY A 48 -5.33 12.08 5.18
N PHE A 49 -5.59 10.82 4.84
CA PHE A 49 -5.37 9.68 5.73
C PHE A 49 -3.91 9.54 6.14
N LEU A 50 -2.97 9.61 5.19
CA LEU A 50 -1.54 9.50 5.48
C LEU A 50 -1.06 10.63 6.40
N ALA A 51 -1.49 11.86 6.13
CA ALA A 51 -1.15 13.02 6.96
C ALA A 51 -1.72 12.90 8.38
N GLN A 52 -2.99 12.49 8.52
CA GLN A 52 -3.66 12.35 9.82
C GLN A 52 -3.03 11.26 10.70
N ASN A 53 -2.56 10.17 10.08
CA ASN A 53 -1.98 9.03 10.79
C ASN A 53 -0.44 9.08 10.87
N ASN A 54 0.19 10.19 10.43
CA ASN A 54 1.66 10.34 10.36
C ASN A 54 2.37 9.20 9.61
N VAL A 55 1.76 8.73 8.53
CA VAL A 55 2.29 7.64 7.70
C VAL A 55 3.15 8.23 6.60
N GLN A 56 4.37 7.72 6.44
CA GLN A 56 5.19 8.08 5.29
C GLN A 56 4.61 7.46 4.03
N GLY A 57 4.49 8.26 2.97
CA GLY A 57 3.94 7.76 1.72
C GLY A 57 3.88 8.79 0.61
N ALA A 58 3.47 8.33 -0.56
CA ALA A 58 3.28 9.15 -1.74
C ALA A 58 2.05 8.68 -2.53
N VAL A 59 1.38 9.66 -3.15
CA VAL A 59 0.27 9.45 -4.08
C VAL A 59 0.67 10.07 -5.42
N ILE A 60 0.93 9.21 -6.40
CA ILE A 60 1.42 9.58 -7.74
C ILE A 60 0.27 9.42 -8.72
N ASP A 61 0.00 10.44 -9.51
CA ASP A 61 -0.95 10.36 -10.62
C ASP A 61 -0.23 9.82 -11.87
N GLU A 62 -0.68 8.69 -12.42
CA GLU A 62 -0.16 8.08 -13.64
C GLU A 62 -1.32 7.55 -14.50
N PRO A 63 -1.51 8.02 -15.75
CA PRO A 63 -2.63 7.59 -16.57
C PRO A 63 -2.76 6.07 -16.71
N TRP A 64 -3.99 5.59 -16.66
CA TRP A 64 -4.28 4.19 -16.95
C TRP A 64 -3.82 3.81 -18.36
N ARG A 65 -3.07 2.71 -18.47
CA ARG A 65 -2.72 2.07 -19.73
C ARG A 65 -3.20 0.62 -19.76
N ASP A 66 -2.68 -0.19 -18.85
CA ASP A 66 -3.06 -1.58 -18.64
C ASP A 66 -2.52 -2.08 -17.29
N PHE A 67 -3.00 -3.24 -16.82
CA PHE A 67 -2.59 -3.80 -15.54
C PHE A 67 -1.08 -4.03 -15.41
N ALA A 68 -0.45 -4.56 -16.47
CA ALA A 68 0.96 -4.91 -16.42
C ALA A 68 1.83 -3.67 -16.29
N TYR A 69 1.52 -2.63 -17.08
CA TYR A 69 2.21 -1.36 -17.05
C TYR A 69 2.05 -0.66 -15.72
N ASN A 70 0.81 -0.40 -15.28
CA ASN A 70 0.57 0.42 -14.10
C ASN A 70 1.07 -0.27 -12.81
N ARG A 71 0.97 -1.60 -12.70
CA ARG A 71 1.56 -2.35 -11.57
C ARG A 71 3.09 -2.31 -11.59
N SER A 72 3.71 -2.48 -12.76
CA SER A 72 5.17 -2.40 -12.89
C SER A 72 5.68 -1.00 -12.55
N PHE A 73 4.98 0.04 -13.03
CA PHE A 73 5.29 1.42 -12.69
C PHE A 73 5.23 1.68 -11.19
N ALA A 74 4.17 1.21 -10.51
CA ALA A 74 4.04 1.34 -9.06
C ALA A 74 5.21 0.66 -8.32
N LEU A 75 5.56 -0.58 -8.70
CA LEU A 75 6.68 -1.30 -8.10
C LEU A 75 8.03 -0.62 -8.36
N GLU A 76 8.26 -0.07 -9.55
CA GLU A 76 9.46 0.71 -9.86
C GLU A 76 9.58 1.95 -8.97
N ARG A 77 8.49 2.70 -8.80
CA ARG A 77 8.45 3.86 -7.90
C ARG A 77 8.68 3.45 -6.44
N LEU A 78 8.15 2.31 -6.00
CA LEU A 78 8.38 1.85 -4.62
C LEU A 78 9.85 1.45 -4.39
N ARG A 79 10.50 0.83 -5.39
CA ARG A 79 11.93 0.48 -5.31
C ARG A 79 12.86 1.68 -5.16
N GLU A 80 12.41 2.89 -5.51
CA GLU A 80 13.17 4.12 -5.28
C GLU A 80 13.19 4.53 -3.79
N VAL A 81 12.27 4.00 -2.98
CA VAL A 81 12.20 4.20 -1.53
C VAL A 81 13.18 3.27 -0.83
N GLN A 82 14.42 3.74 -0.62
CA GLN A 82 15.52 2.95 -0.06
C GLN A 82 15.28 2.39 1.35
N THR A 83 14.27 2.90 2.06
CA THR A 83 13.89 2.43 3.39
C THR A 83 12.90 1.27 3.38
N VAL A 84 12.44 0.82 2.20
CA VAL A 84 11.48 -0.28 2.04
C VAL A 84 12.21 -1.55 1.59
N ASP A 85 12.09 -2.63 2.36
CA ASP A 85 12.69 -3.93 2.04
C ASP A 85 11.73 -4.81 1.22
N TYR A 86 10.43 -4.80 1.56
CA TYR A 86 9.40 -5.64 0.95
C TYR A 86 8.25 -4.82 0.37
N ALA A 87 7.69 -5.27 -0.75
CA ALA A 87 6.45 -4.72 -1.31
C ALA A 87 5.27 -5.62 -0.91
N MET A 88 4.26 -5.03 -0.27
CA MET A 88 2.95 -5.64 -0.08
C MET A 88 2.01 -5.16 -1.18
N ILE A 89 1.34 -6.08 -1.85
CA ILE A 89 0.36 -5.79 -2.91
C ILE A 89 -1.00 -6.30 -2.44
N ILE A 90 -1.98 -5.41 -2.37
CA ILE A 90 -3.40 -5.72 -2.11
C ILE A 90 -4.25 -4.80 -3.00
N ASP A 91 -5.47 -5.20 -3.33
CA ASP A 91 -6.38 -4.34 -4.08
C ASP A 91 -7.03 -3.30 -3.15
N ALA A 92 -7.48 -2.18 -3.73
CA ALA A 92 -7.95 -1.00 -3.00
C ALA A 92 -9.28 -1.21 -2.28
N ASP A 93 -10.03 -2.23 -2.69
CA ASP A 93 -11.30 -2.68 -2.14
C ASP A 93 -11.16 -3.91 -1.23
N ASP A 94 -9.94 -4.41 -1.02
CA ASP A 94 -9.65 -5.46 -0.04
C ASP A 94 -9.55 -4.92 1.39
N THR A 95 -9.75 -5.82 2.37
CA THR A 95 -9.52 -5.54 3.78
C THR A 95 -8.64 -6.63 4.37
N LEU A 96 -7.48 -6.24 4.90
CA LEU A 96 -6.58 -7.15 5.60
C LEU A 96 -7.15 -7.51 6.97
N ILE A 97 -7.34 -8.80 7.24
CA ILE A 97 -7.75 -9.30 8.54
C ILE A 97 -6.53 -9.88 9.23
N LEU A 98 -6.17 -9.29 10.38
CA LEU A 98 -5.10 -9.81 11.23
C LEU A 98 -5.72 -10.68 12.32
N ASP A 99 -5.18 -11.89 12.50
CA ASP A 99 -5.54 -12.73 13.63
C ASP A 99 -5.27 -12.02 14.95
N ARG A 100 -6.06 -12.35 15.97
CA ARG A 100 -6.04 -11.65 17.26
C ARG A 100 -4.66 -11.70 17.94
N ASP A 101 -3.92 -12.76 17.74
CA ASP A 101 -2.57 -13.03 18.25
C ASP A 101 -1.48 -12.77 17.20
N PHE A 102 -1.82 -12.20 16.05
CA PHE A 102 -0.82 -11.77 15.09
C PHE A 102 -0.05 -10.54 15.60
N GLU A 103 1.27 -10.67 15.64
CA GLU A 103 2.18 -9.61 16.08
C GLU A 103 3.01 -9.08 14.89
N PRO A 104 2.62 -7.95 14.24
CA PRO A 104 3.29 -7.45 13.05
C PRO A 104 4.80 -7.23 13.21
N ALA A 105 5.24 -6.75 14.38
CA ALA A 105 6.66 -6.54 14.65
C ALA A 105 7.44 -7.87 14.72
N VAL A 106 6.85 -8.91 15.32
CA VAL A 106 7.47 -10.24 15.38
C VAL A 106 7.52 -10.84 13.98
N PHE A 107 6.44 -10.74 13.21
CA PHE A 107 6.40 -11.18 11.82
C PHE A 107 7.52 -10.53 11.00
N LYS A 108 7.57 -9.19 10.97
CA LYS A 108 8.61 -8.44 10.24
C LYS A 108 10.04 -8.72 10.72
N SER A 109 10.22 -9.13 11.97
CA SER A 109 11.56 -9.48 12.49
C SER A 109 12.06 -10.84 12.01
N ARG A 110 11.16 -11.70 11.50
CA ARG A 110 11.44 -13.06 11.04
C ARG A 110 11.36 -13.20 9.51
N MET A 111 11.19 -12.08 8.80
CA MET A 111 11.18 -12.09 7.34
C MET A 111 12.60 -12.29 6.79
N GLU A 112 12.82 -13.41 6.12
CA GLU A 112 14.09 -13.89 5.58
C GLU A 112 13.97 -14.44 4.15
N HIS A 113 12.74 -14.65 3.64
CA HIS A 113 12.49 -15.13 2.27
C HIS A 113 12.23 -13.97 1.31
N ASP A 114 12.37 -14.24 0.01
CA ASP A 114 12.11 -13.26 -1.05
C ASP A 114 10.60 -13.01 -1.27
N LEU A 115 9.75 -13.97 -0.90
CA LEU A 115 8.30 -13.93 -1.08
C LEU A 115 7.59 -14.58 0.11
N TYR A 116 6.47 -13.97 0.50
CA TYR A 116 5.52 -14.48 1.47
C TYR A 116 4.13 -14.43 0.85
N ASP A 117 3.53 -15.60 0.62
CA ASP A 117 2.12 -15.69 0.26
C ASP A 117 1.29 -15.65 1.55
N VAL A 118 0.37 -14.68 1.63
CA VAL A 118 -0.53 -14.47 2.76
C VAL A 118 -1.94 -14.73 2.25
N GLU A 119 -2.56 -15.79 2.76
CA GLU A 119 -3.96 -16.18 2.45
C GLU A 119 -4.93 -15.68 3.52
#